data_AF-A0A7C1PLC7-F1
#
_entry.id   AF-A0A7C1PLC7-F1
#
_cell.length_a   1.000
_cell.length_b   1.000
_cell.length_c   1.000
_cell.angle_alpha   90.00
_cell.angle_beta   90.00
_cell.angle_gamma   90.00
#
_symmetry.space_group_name_H-M   'P 1'
#
loop_
_entity.id
_entity.type
_entity.pdbx_description
1 polymer ?
#
loop_
_entity_poly.entity_id
_entity_poly.type
_entity_poly.pdbx_seq_one_letter_code
_entity_poly.pdbx_strand_id
1 'polypeptide(L)'
;MAEVFLLKASPENLSWSLVDMKERRSEALQGKPANWMVWGVNKRSQWVLKQLGGREVFIYVTKEAGTGGGLALYGVARGEAKLTGRYWPRGEDWLPFYLEVIAAAPGVLEKPEDPKAWKLIPREELLRAGVLILQGPQKLGSEQAQALKRLLPGGGLQAPPSTLATPRLTPGFASKLELMCRVALASGKNLLLVGAPGVGKTRLAMELAGGEEHLPGFEVVTCREGLTYDRLVAYYTVVDGSPRLELGPLTRSVALAWLSIALGLRPGWLVLDEVNRVNIDVILGEVFTAMDIEHRMKLS
;
A
#
# COMPACT_ATOMS: atom_id res chain seq x y z
N MET A 1 -19.24 -6.54 12.23
CA MET A 1 -18.65 -6.61 10.88
C MET A 1 -17.73 -7.82 10.81
N ALA A 2 -17.76 -8.60 9.73
CA ALA A 2 -16.89 -9.77 9.63
C ALA A 2 -15.44 -9.32 9.37
N GLU A 3 -14.54 -9.54 10.33
CA GLU A 3 -13.13 -9.21 10.16
C GLU A 3 -12.49 -10.22 9.21
N VAL A 4 -11.92 -9.72 8.12
CA VAL A 4 -11.20 -10.52 7.12
C VAL A 4 -9.72 -10.21 7.21
N PHE A 5 -8.86 -11.20 7.06
CA PHE A 5 -7.41 -11.03 7.23
C PHE A 5 -6.65 -11.25 5.93
N LEU A 6 -5.58 -10.48 5.74
CA LEU A 6 -4.58 -10.70 4.70
C LEU A 6 -3.24 -11.00 5.38
N LEU A 7 -2.70 -12.19 5.13
CA LEU A 7 -1.44 -12.66 5.68
C LEU A 7 -0.39 -12.77 4.58
N LYS A 8 0.87 -12.51 4.95
CA LYS A 8 2.01 -12.71 4.05
C LYS A 8 2.57 -14.12 4.17
N ALA A 9 3.05 -14.64 3.05
CA ALA A 9 3.70 -15.93 2.94
C ALA A 9 5.00 -15.81 2.13
N SER A 10 6.02 -16.57 2.50
CA SER A 10 7.07 -16.91 1.53
C SER A 10 6.53 -17.97 0.56
N PRO A 11 7.00 -17.99 -0.70
CA PRO A 11 6.62 -19.04 -1.66
C PRO A 11 6.92 -20.45 -1.12
N GLU A 12 8.06 -20.63 -0.45
CA GLU A 12 8.50 -21.92 0.09
C GLU A 12 7.59 -22.45 1.19
N ASN A 13 7.20 -21.62 2.17
CA ASN A 13 6.30 -22.07 3.24
C ASN A 13 4.90 -22.37 2.72
N LEU A 14 4.40 -21.57 1.76
CA LEU A 14 3.11 -21.82 1.12
C LEU A 14 3.12 -23.12 0.33
N SER A 15 4.17 -23.34 -0.47
CA SER A 15 4.37 -24.58 -1.22
C SER A 15 4.36 -25.80 -0.29
N TRP A 16 5.14 -25.74 0.81
CA TRP A 16 5.18 -26.81 1.81
C TRP A 16 3.79 -27.15 2.35
N SER A 17 3.01 -26.14 2.71
CA SER A 17 1.68 -26.32 3.31
C SER A 17 0.67 -26.88 2.32
N LEU A 18 0.76 -26.47 1.05
CA LEU A 18 -0.11 -26.96 -0.01
C LEU A 18 0.26 -28.38 -0.47
N VAL A 19 1.55 -28.69 -0.53
CA VAL A 19 2.03 -30.06 -0.79
C VAL A 19 1.60 -30.99 0.35
N ASP A 20 1.75 -30.58 1.60
CA ASP A 20 1.24 -31.35 2.74
C ASP A 20 -0.29 -31.51 2.72
N MET A 21 -1.03 -30.48 2.32
CA MET A 21 -2.48 -30.60 2.09
C MET A 21 -2.81 -31.67 1.04
N LYS A 22 -2.09 -31.67 -0.09
CA LYS A 22 -2.31 -32.58 -1.22
C LYS A 22 -1.89 -34.02 -0.91
N GLU A 23 -0.76 -34.19 -0.22
CA GLU A 23 -0.12 -35.50 0.00
C GLU A 23 -0.32 -36.08 1.39
N ARG A 24 -0.84 -35.30 2.35
CA ARG A 24 -1.07 -35.70 3.75
C ARG A 24 0.20 -36.22 4.45
N ARG A 25 1.31 -35.48 4.33
CA ARG A 25 2.59 -35.86 4.93
C ARG A 25 2.57 -35.75 6.46
N SER A 26 1.85 -34.77 6.99
CA SER A 26 1.78 -34.49 8.43
C SER A 26 0.59 -35.17 9.11
N GLU A 27 0.83 -35.62 10.34
CA GLU A 27 -0.24 -36.14 11.21
C GLU A 27 -1.31 -35.09 11.52
N ALA A 28 -0.94 -33.80 11.46
CA ALA A 28 -1.84 -32.68 11.75
C ALA A 28 -3.07 -32.62 10.83
N LEU A 29 -2.97 -33.18 9.62
CA LEU A 29 -4.05 -33.21 8.62
C LEU A 29 -4.80 -34.54 8.55
N GLN A 30 -4.44 -35.54 9.36
CA GLN A 30 -5.18 -36.80 9.41
C GLN A 30 -6.62 -36.57 9.86
N GLY A 31 -7.57 -37.18 9.14
CA GLY A 31 -9.01 -37.01 9.40
C GLY A 31 -9.58 -35.62 9.09
N LYS A 32 -8.81 -34.71 8.49
CA LYS A 32 -9.30 -33.40 8.04
C LYS A 32 -9.81 -33.45 6.59
N PRO A 33 -10.73 -32.55 6.17
CA PRO A 33 -11.17 -32.43 4.78
C PRO A 33 -10.02 -32.14 3.81
N ALA A 34 -10.12 -32.62 2.57
CA ALA A 34 -9.08 -32.55 1.53
C ALA A 34 -8.58 -31.13 1.23
N ASN A 35 -9.46 -30.13 1.37
CA ASN A 35 -9.15 -28.72 1.14
C ASN A 35 -8.61 -27.99 2.38
N TRP A 36 -8.29 -28.70 3.46
CA TRP A 36 -7.67 -28.10 4.64
C TRP A 36 -6.15 -28.20 4.58
N MET A 37 -5.48 -27.07 4.76
CA MET A 37 -4.04 -26.98 4.98
C MET A 37 -3.71 -26.47 6.38
N VAL A 38 -2.50 -26.75 6.84
CA VAL A 38 -1.94 -26.06 8.01
C VAL A 38 -1.34 -24.74 7.54
N TRP A 39 -1.72 -23.63 8.18
CA TRP A 39 -1.04 -22.35 8.01
C TRP A 39 -0.62 -21.79 9.38
N GLY A 40 0.12 -20.70 9.41
CA GLY A 40 0.59 -20.13 10.66
C GLY A 40 0.87 -18.64 10.60
N VAL A 41 0.82 -18.01 11.78
CA VAL A 41 1.32 -16.65 12.00
C VAL A 41 2.49 -16.72 12.97
N ASN A 42 3.48 -15.83 12.82
CA ASN A 42 4.57 -15.78 13.79
C ASN A 42 4.04 -15.35 15.17
N LYS A 43 4.65 -15.82 16.25
CA LYS A 43 4.27 -15.51 17.64
C LYS A 43 4.18 -14.01 17.93
N ARG A 44 4.97 -13.16 17.25
CA ARG A 44 4.86 -11.68 17.33
C ARG A 44 3.51 -11.16 16.86
N SER A 45 2.80 -11.92 16.04
CA SER A 45 1.46 -11.65 15.52
C SER A 45 0.37 -12.51 16.17
N GLN A 46 0.59 -13.04 17.39
CA GLN A 46 -0.38 -13.88 18.11
C GLN A 46 -1.77 -13.24 18.28
N TRP A 47 -1.85 -11.91 18.25
CA TRP A 47 -3.12 -11.18 18.35
C TRP A 47 -4.08 -11.55 17.22
N VAL A 48 -3.56 -11.95 16.05
CA VAL A 48 -4.35 -12.37 14.89
C VAL A 48 -5.03 -13.71 15.17
N LEU A 49 -4.29 -14.67 15.73
CA LEU A 49 -4.79 -16.02 16.01
C LEU A 49 -6.05 -15.99 16.89
N LYS A 50 -6.06 -15.12 17.91
CA LYS A 50 -7.20 -14.90 18.81
C LYS A 50 -8.47 -14.41 18.12
N GLN A 51 -8.34 -13.85 16.91
CA GLN A 51 -9.45 -13.26 16.15
C GLN A 51 -9.82 -14.08 14.91
N LEU A 52 -9.02 -15.09 14.54
CA LEU A 52 -9.13 -15.81 13.27
C LEU A 52 -10.25 -16.85 13.21
N GLY A 53 -10.76 -17.35 14.34
CA GLY A 53 -11.75 -18.44 14.34
C GLY A 53 -12.97 -18.15 13.44
N GLY A 54 -13.15 -18.96 12.38
CA GLY A 54 -14.25 -18.82 11.42
C GLY A 54 -14.14 -17.61 10.48
N ARG A 55 -13.01 -16.91 10.48
CA ARG A 55 -12.77 -15.72 9.64
C ARG A 55 -12.16 -16.08 8.30
N GLU A 56 -12.41 -15.21 7.33
CA GLU A 56 -11.81 -15.31 6.01
C GLU A 56 -10.36 -14.83 6.06
N VAL A 57 -9.50 -15.54 5.33
CA VAL A 57 -8.06 -15.27 5.27
C VAL A 57 -7.61 -15.33 3.82
N PHE A 58 -6.96 -14.27 3.39
CA PHE A 58 -6.23 -14.18 2.14
C PHE A 58 -4.73 -14.40 2.39
N ILE A 59 -4.07 -15.11 1.49
CA ILE A 59 -2.63 -15.34 1.53
C ILE A 59 -1.96 -14.61 0.36
N TYR A 60 -1.11 -13.65 0.69
CA TYR A 60 -0.27 -12.90 -0.25
C TYR A 60 1.17 -13.42 -0.20
N VAL A 61 1.68 -13.90 -1.33
CA VAL A 61 3.06 -14.37 -1.47
C VAL A 61 3.98 -13.18 -1.72
N THR A 62 5.03 -13.05 -0.90
CA THR A 62 6.06 -12.02 -1.08
C THR A 62 6.98 -12.37 -2.24
N LYS A 63 7.43 -11.35 -2.97
CA LYS A 63 8.39 -11.51 -4.07
C LYS A 63 9.71 -12.08 -3.55
N GLU A 64 10.18 -13.16 -4.17
CA GLU A 64 11.51 -13.75 -3.93
C GLU A 64 12.19 -14.03 -5.29
N ALA A 65 13.48 -14.40 -5.28
CA ALA A 65 14.21 -14.68 -6.52
C ALA A 65 13.48 -15.77 -7.35
N GLY A 66 13.00 -15.40 -8.53
CA GLY A 66 12.31 -16.30 -9.46
C GLY A 66 10.81 -16.49 -9.23
N THR A 67 10.20 -15.88 -8.21
CA THR A 67 8.73 -15.91 -7.99
C THR A 67 8.18 -14.50 -7.88
N GLY A 68 7.16 -14.17 -8.69
CA GLY A 68 6.43 -12.90 -8.57
C GLY A 68 5.75 -12.77 -7.21
N GLY A 69 5.58 -11.54 -6.71
CA GLY A 69 4.75 -11.30 -5.53
C GLY A 69 3.29 -11.14 -5.92
N GLY A 70 2.36 -11.73 -5.16
CA GLY A 70 0.94 -11.65 -5.50
C GLY A 70 0.01 -12.42 -4.57
N LEU A 71 -1.30 -12.22 -4.73
CA LEU A 71 -2.31 -13.00 -4.01
C LEU A 71 -2.36 -14.42 -4.57
N ALA A 72 -2.24 -15.40 -3.68
CA ALA A 72 -2.20 -16.81 -4.03
C ALA A 72 -3.54 -17.51 -3.79
N LEU A 73 -4.19 -17.27 -2.65
CA LEU A 73 -5.42 -17.97 -2.31
C LEU A 73 -6.23 -17.23 -1.25
N TYR A 74 -7.47 -17.69 -1.06
CA TYR A 74 -8.30 -17.35 0.08
C TYR A 74 -8.98 -18.58 0.69
N GLY A 75 -9.25 -18.50 1.98
CA GLY A 75 -9.85 -19.58 2.75
C GLY A 75 -10.53 -19.09 4.01
N VAL A 76 -10.99 -20.05 4.83
CA VAL A 76 -11.60 -19.81 6.14
C VAL A 76 -10.77 -20.49 7.21
N ALA A 77 -10.39 -19.76 8.25
CA ALA A 77 -9.67 -20.32 9.38
C ALA A 77 -10.60 -21.17 10.25
N ARG A 78 -10.20 -22.42 10.53
CA ARG A 78 -10.99 -23.46 11.20
C ARG A 78 -10.53 -23.79 12.62
N GLY A 79 -9.62 -22.97 13.18
CA GLY A 79 -9.11 -23.09 14.54
C GLY A 79 -7.63 -23.46 14.61
N GLU A 80 -7.09 -23.48 15.82
CA GLU A 80 -5.67 -23.78 16.06
C GLU A 80 -5.32 -25.23 15.67
N ALA A 81 -4.12 -25.41 15.13
CA ALA A 81 -3.56 -26.73 14.84
C ALA A 81 -2.53 -27.10 15.92
N LYS A 82 -2.27 -28.39 16.08
CA LYS A 82 -1.18 -28.89 16.93
C LYS A 82 -0.13 -29.53 16.04
N LEU A 83 1.11 -29.12 16.23
CA LEU A 83 2.26 -29.62 15.49
C LEU A 83 3.24 -30.30 16.44
N THR A 84 3.74 -31.47 16.04
CA THR A 84 4.78 -32.22 16.75
C THR A 84 6.14 -31.82 16.20
N GLY A 85 6.60 -30.62 16.60
CA GLY A 85 7.93 -30.10 16.22
C GLY A 85 7.90 -29.12 15.04
N ARG A 86 9.03 -29.02 14.32
CA ARG A 86 9.19 -28.06 13.22
C ARG A 86 8.40 -28.51 11.99
N TYR A 87 7.48 -27.66 11.56
CA TYR A 87 6.66 -27.91 10.37
C TYR A 87 7.13 -27.14 9.14
N TRP A 88 7.34 -25.81 9.23
CA TRP A 88 7.75 -25.01 8.07
C TRP A 88 9.27 -25.03 7.81
N PRO A 89 9.70 -25.00 6.53
CA PRO A 89 11.11 -24.86 6.15
C PRO A 89 11.73 -23.56 6.63
N ARG A 90 11.01 -22.43 6.57
CA ARG A 90 11.53 -21.12 7.00
C ARG A 90 10.84 -20.57 8.23
N GLY A 91 11.65 -19.89 9.05
CA GLY A 91 11.21 -19.19 10.25
C GLY A 91 11.01 -20.12 11.44
N GLU A 92 10.86 -19.50 12.60
CA GLU A 92 10.66 -20.14 13.89
C GLU A 92 9.47 -19.50 14.61
N ASP A 93 9.07 -20.08 15.75
CA ASP A 93 7.98 -19.57 16.60
C ASP A 93 6.65 -19.34 15.84
N TRP A 94 6.25 -20.33 15.05
CA TRP A 94 4.98 -20.30 14.35
C TRP A 94 3.84 -20.75 15.26
N LEU A 95 2.73 -20.02 15.22
CA LEU A 95 1.46 -20.39 15.82
C LEU A 95 0.54 -20.94 14.72
N PRO A 96 0.33 -22.27 14.67
CA PRO A 96 -0.34 -22.91 13.56
C PRO A 96 -1.87 -22.93 13.73
N PHE A 97 -2.57 -22.90 12.60
CA PHE A 97 -4.02 -23.02 12.52
C PHE A 97 -4.43 -23.74 11.23
N TYR A 98 -5.62 -24.32 11.22
CA TYR A 98 -6.19 -24.93 10.03
C TYR A 98 -6.81 -23.86 9.13
N LEU A 99 -6.43 -23.85 7.86
CA LEU A 99 -7.06 -23.04 6.84
C LEU A 99 -7.77 -23.94 5.84
N GLU A 100 -9.09 -23.79 5.75
CA GLU A 100 -9.88 -24.37 4.67
C GLU A 100 -9.73 -23.50 3.42
N VAL A 101 -9.09 -24.03 2.38
CA VAL A 101 -8.90 -23.35 1.10
C VAL A 101 -10.21 -23.35 0.32
N ILE A 102 -10.65 -22.17 -0.11
CA ILE A 102 -11.88 -21.97 -0.88
C ILE A 102 -11.57 -21.69 -2.35
N ALA A 103 -10.61 -20.80 -2.63
CA ALA A 103 -10.15 -20.56 -3.99
C ALA A 103 -8.67 -20.18 -4.02
N ALA A 104 -8.04 -20.42 -5.17
CA ALA A 104 -6.64 -20.15 -5.39
C ALA A 104 -6.38 -19.62 -6.81
N ALA A 105 -5.28 -18.92 -6.98
CA ALA A 105 -4.81 -18.45 -8.26
C ALA A 105 -4.35 -19.65 -9.12
N PRO A 106 -4.39 -19.56 -10.45
CA PRO A 106 -4.05 -20.68 -11.31
C PRO A 106 -2.61 -21.19 -11.06
N GLY A 107 -2.45 -22.50 -10.98
CA GLY A 107 -1.19 -23.18 -10.73
C GLY A 107 -0.90 -23.46 -9.25
N VAL A 108 -1.53 -22.72 -8.33
CA VAL A 108 -1.26 -22.83 -6.88
C VAL A 108 -1.69 -24.19 -6.33
N LEU A 109 -2.84 -24.72 -6.76
CA LEU A 109 -3.33 -26.03 -6.31
C LEU A 109 -2.96 -27.17 -7.26
N GLU A 110 -2.74 -26.85 -8.53
CA GLU A 110 -2.39 -27.82 -9.57
C GLU A 110 -0.94 -28.28 -9.44
N LYS A 111 -0.03 -27.32 -9.18
CA LYS A 111 1.42 -27.52 -9.03
C LYS A 111 1.96 -26.85 -7.76
N PRO A 112 1.50 -27.28 -6.56
CA PRO A 112 1.90 -26.66 -5.29
C PRO A 112 3.40 -26.79 -5.02
N GLU A 113 4.09 -27.77 -5.61
CA GLU A 113 5.53 -27.99 -5.51
C GLU A 113 6.38 -27.01 -6.34
N ASP A 114 5.78 -26.28 -7.30
CA ASP A 114 6.50 -25.37 -8.20
C ASP A 114 5.95 -23.93 -8.13
N PRO A 115 6.42 -23.10 -7.17
CA PRO A 115 6.01 -21.72 -7.05
C PRO A 115 6.25 -20.86 -8.29
N LYS A 116 7.18 -21.23 -9.18
CA LYS A 116 7.47 -20.48 -10.40
C LYS A 116 6.37 -20.64 -11.45
N ALA A 117 5.61 -21.73 -11.37
CA ALA A 117 4.46 -21.96 -12.24
C ALA A 117 3.18 -21.23 -11.80
N TRP A 118 3.17 -20.62 -10.61
CA TRP A 118 1.98 -19.96 -10.06
C TRP A 118 1.68 -18.63 -10.78
N LYS A 119 0.47 -18.50 -11.28
CA LYS A 119 -0.05 -17.26 -11.88
C LYS A 119 -0.73 -16.42 -10.81
N LEU A 120 0.07 -15.94 -9.86
CA LEU A 120 -0.41 -15.13 -8.74
C LEU A 120 -1.07 -13.84 -9.22
N ILE A 121 -2.11 -13.40 -8.50
CA ILE A 121 -2.73 -12.10 -8.81
C ILE A 121 -1.76 -10.99 -8.40
N PRO A 122 -1.29 -10.16 -9.34
CA PRO A 122 -0.18 -9.26 -9.09
C PRO A 122 -0.60 -8.12 -8.16
N ARG A 123 0.38 -7.54 -7.46
CA ARG A 123 0.17 -6.46 -6.48
C ARG A 123 -0.65 -5.30 -7.06
N GLU A 124 -0.48 -5.00 -8.33
CA GLU A 124 -1.16 -3.94 -9.05
C GLU A 124 -2.69 -4.13 -9.07
N GLU A 125 -3.17 -5.38 -9.21
CA GLU A 125 -4.61 -5.67 -9.17
C GLU A 125 -5.17 -5.54 -7.74
N LEU A 126 -4.36 -5.87 -6.72
CA LEU A 126 -4.75 -5.66 -5.32
C LEU A 126 -4.85 -4.16 -5.00
N LEU A 127 -3.93 -3.34 -5.53
CA LEU A 127 -3.98 -1.89 -5.41
C LEU A 127 -5.24 -1.32 -6.07
N ARG A 128 -5.61 -1.82 -7.26
CA ARG A 128 -6.89 -1.46 -7.93
C ARG A 128 -8.11 -1.87 -7.12
N ALA A 129 -8.02 -2.97 -6.37
CA ALA A 129 -9.03 -3.40 -5.39
C ALA A 129 -8.99 -2.61 -4.07
N GLY A 130 -8.15 -1.57 -3.97
CA GLY A 130 -8.03 -0.73 -2.78
C GLY A 130 -7.25 -1.37 -1.63
N VAL A 131 -6.45 -2.41 -1.91
CA VAL A 131 -5.66 -3.16 -0.92
C VAL A 131 -4.18 -2.83 -1.08
N LEU A 132 -3.66 -2.02 -0.15
CA LEU A 132 -2.22 -1.77 0.00
C LEU A 132 -1.59 -2.94 0.79
N ILE A 133 -0.39 -3.37 0.40
CA ILE A 133 0.33 -4.44 1.11
C ILE A 133 1.28 -3.82 2.14
N LEU A 134 0.87 -3.81 3.41
CA LEU A 134 1.67 -3.31 4.54
C LEU A 134 2.57 -4.39 5.14
N GLN A 135 3.45 -4.01 6.08
CA GLN A 135 4.22 -4.97 6.85
C GLN A 135 3.33 -5.69 7.87
N GLY A 136 3.47 -7.02 7.97
CA GLY A 136 2.70 -7.87 8.87
C GLY A 136 1.25 -8.19 8.42
N PRO A 137 0.47 -8.83 9.30
CA PRO A 137 -0.94 -9.15 9.07
C PRO A 137 -1.83 -7.91 8.97
N GLN A 138 -2.82 -7.94 8.08
CA GLN A 138 -3.71 -6.80 7.82
C GLN A 138 -5.17 -7.19 7.95
N LYS A 139 -5.98 -6.29 8.50
CA LYS A 139 -7.44 -6.39 8.46
C LYS A 139 -7.97 -5.77 7.18
N LEU A 140 -8.84 -6.47 6.48
CA LEU A 140 -9.53 -6.00 5.29
C LEU A 140 -10.98 -5.66 5.63
N GLY A 141 -11.48 -4.58 5.02
CA GLY A 141 -12.91 -4.28 5.00
C GLY A 141 -13.68 -5.24 4.08
N SER A 142 -14.99 -5.32 4.24
CA SER A 142 -15.83 -6.23 3.46
C SER A 142 -15.78 -5.95 1.96
N GLU A 143 -15.71 -4.69 1.54
CA GLU A 143 -15.57 -4.34 0.11
C GLU A 143 -14.24 -4.80 -0.48
N GLN A 144 -13.13 -4.58 0.24
CA GLN A 144 -11.80 -5.06 -0.15
C GLN A 144 -11.78 -6.59 -0.27
N ALA A 145 -12.34 -7.28 0.72
CA ALA A 145 -12.43 -8.74 0.70
C ALA A 145 -13.25 -9.25 -0.50
N GLN A 146 -14.40 -8.64 -0.79
CA GLN A 146 -15.21 -9.01 -1.96
C GLN A 146 -14.46 -8.76 -3.28
N ALA A 147 -13.76 -7.63 -3.39
CA ALA A 147 -12.95 -7.33 -4.56
C ALA A 147 -11.85 -8.37 -4.79
N LEU A 148 -11.14 -8.77 -3.72
CA LEU A 148 -10.12 -9.81 -3.82
C LEU A 148 -10.68 -11.19 -4.21
N LYS A 149 -11.87 -11.56 -3.72
CA LYS A 149 -12.52 -12.84 -4.11
C LYS A 149 -12.80 -12.89 -5.60
N ARG A 150 -13.24 -11.77 -6.20
CA ARG A 150 -13.54 -11.70 -7.63
C ARG A 150 -12.31 -11.89 -8.52
N LEU A 151 -11.11 -11.62 -8.00
CA LEU A 151 -9.85 -11.82 -8.73
C LEU A 151 -9.41 -13.28 -8.76
N LEU A 152 -9.86 -14.10 -7.80
CA LEU A 152 -9.50 -15.52 -7.73
C LEU A 152 -10.51 -16.37 -8.50
N PRO A 153 -10.06 -17.24 -9.42
CA PRO A 153 -10.96 -18.14 -10.14
C PRO A 153 -11.67 -19.07 -9.15
N GLY A 154 -13.00 -19.09 -9.19
CA GLY A 154 -13.86 -19.79 -8.22
C GLY A 154 -14.55 -18.90 -7.19
N GLY A 155 -14.28 -17.59 -7.18
CA GLY A 155 -14.88 -16.62 -6.23
C GLY A 155 -16.25 -16.03 -6.64
N GLY A 156 -16.95 -16.60 -7.62
CA GLY A 156 -18.17 -16.00 -8.18
C GLY A 156 -19.45 -16.82 -7.97
N LEU A 157 -20.40 -16.27 -7.22
CA LEU A 157 -21.83 -16.39 -7.55
C LEU A 157 -22.26 -15.06 -8.20
N GLN A 158 -22.46 -15.16 -9.52
CA GLN A 158 -23.13 -14.28 -10.50
C GLN A 158 -22.74 -12.78 -10.62
N ALA A 159 -22.39 -12.40 -11.85
CA ALA A 159 -22.44 -11.03 -12.37
C ALA A 159 -23.82 -10.74 -13.00
N PRO A 160 -24.19 -9.46 -13.17
CA PRO A 160 -24.37 -8.97 -14.54
C PRO A 160 -23.87 -7.51 -14.71
N PRO A 161 -24.05 -6.92 -15.91
CA PRO A 161 -23.24 -7.11 -17.10
C PRO A 161 -22.21 -5.98 -17.26
N SER A 162 -21.23 -6.27 -18.11
CA SER A 162 -20.26 -5.33 -18.66
C SER A 162 -20.89 -4.02 -19.12
N THR A 163 -20.47 -2.92 -18.49
CA THR A 163 -20.29 -1.64 -19.17
C THR A 163 -18.90 -1.15 -18.80
N LEU A 164 -18.04 -1.04 -19.80
CA LEU A 164 -16.75 -0.36 -19.70
C LEU A 164 -17.03 1.09 -19.29
N ALA A 165 -16.90 1.38 -18.00
CA ALA A 165 -16.78 2.73 -17.49
C ALA A 165 -15.43 2.82 -16.80
N THR A 166 -14.58 3.72 -17.30
CA THR A 166 -13.39 4.26 -16.62
C THR A 166 -13.71 4.42 -15.13
N PRO A 167 -12.87 3.94 -14.20
CA PRO A 167 -13.25 3.93 -12.79
C PRO A 167 -13.43 5.38 -12.33
N ARG A 168 -14.69 5.81 -12.18
CA ARG A 168 -15.01 6.96 -11.35
C ARG A 168 -14.71 6.54 -9.93
N LEU A 169 -13.85 7.29 -9.27
CA LEU A 169 -13.57 7.16 -7.85
C LEU A 169 -14.92 7.07 -7.11
N THR A 170 -15.20 5.92 -6.48
CA THR A 170 -16.38 5.79 -5.64
C THR A 170 -16.23 6.75 -4.45
N PRO A 171 -17.29 7.51 -4.07
CA PRO A 171 -17.19 8.55 -3.04
C PRO A 171 -16.62 8.07 -1.70
N GLY A 172 -16.79 6.79 -1.36
CA GLY A 172 -16.28 6.18 -0.13
C GLY A 172 -14.77 5.84 -0.12
N PHE A 173 -14.16 5.57 -1.28
CA PHE A 173 -12.73 5.25 -1.36
C PHE A 173 -11.88 6.52 -1.54
N ALA A 174 -12.37 7.47 -2.33
CA ALA A 174 -11.79 8.81 -2.43
C ALA A 174 -11.68 9.44 -1.04
N SER A 175 -12.75 9.39 -0.25
CA SER A 175 -12.78 9.97 1.10
C SER A 175 -11.83 9.30 2.10
N LYS A 176 -11.56 7.99 2.00
CA LYS A 176 -10.63 7.31 2.92
C LYS A 176 -9.16 7.55 2.58
N LEU A 177 -8.79 7.52 1.29
CA LEU A 177 -7.45 7.89 0.86
C LEU A 177 -7.16 9.36 1.17
N GLU A 178 -8.12 10.23 0.85
CA GLU A 178 -8.05 11.65 1.17
C GLU A 178 -7.90 11.86 2.67
N LEU A 179 -8.67 11.16 3.51
CA LEU A 179 -8.55 11.23 4.97
C LEU A 179 -7.17 10.79 5.44
N MET A 180 -6.62 9.69 4.92
CA MET A 180 -5.27 9.23 5.27
C MET A 180 -4.20 10.26 4.88
N CYS A 181 -4.32 10.84 3.69
CA CYS A 181 -3.45 11.91 3.24
C CYS A 181 -3.55 13.13 4.15
N ARG A 182 -4.76 13.58 4.48
CA ARG A 182 -5.01 14.71 5.39
C ARG A 182 -4.44 14.46 6.79
N VAL A 183 -4.59 13.25 7.34
CA VAL A 183 -4.02 12.88 8.65
C VAL A 183 -2.49 12.87 8.61
N ALA A 184 -1.89 12.32 7.55
CA ALA A 184 -0.44 12.32 7.40
C ALA A 184 0.14 13.74 7.29
N LEU A 185 -0.52 14.61 6.50
CA LEU A 185 -0.17 16.02 6.36
C LEU A 185 -0.35 16.79 7.69
N ALA A 186 -1.45 16.57 8.40
CA ALA A 186 -1.69 17.15 9.72
C ALA A 186 -0.66 16.70 10.77
N SER A 187 -0.04 15.53 10.57
CA SER A 187 1.05 15.03 11.40
C SER A 187 2.41 15.64 11.05
N GLY A 188 2.45 16.66 10.17
CA GLY A 188 3.66 17.35 9.73
C GLY A 188 4.50 16.59 8.70
N LYS A 189 3.99 15.47 8.15
CA LYS A 189 4.72 14.66 7.18
C LYS A 189 4.58 15.21 5.76
N ASN A 190 5.60 14.98 4.94
CA ASN A 190 5.54 15.23 3.50
C ASN A 190 4.94 13.99 2.80
N LEU A 191 4.17 14.19 1.73
CA LEU A 191 3.54 13.11 0.96
C LEU A 191 4.18 12.95 -0.42
N LEU A 192 4.52 11.71 -0.78
CA LEU A 192 4.91 11.33 -2.13
C LEU A 192 3.82 10.44 -2.74
N LEU A 193 3.11 10.96 -3.74
CA LEU A 193 2.09 10.19 -4.46
C LEU A 193 2.75 9.42 -5.61
N VAL A 194 2.77 8.08 -5.52
CA VAL A 194 3.37 7.19 -6.53
C VAL A 194 2.29 6.34 -7.17
N GLY A 195 2.35 6.19 -8.50
CA GLY A 195 1.40 5.38 -9.26
C GLY A 195 1.52 5.61 -10.77
N ALA A 196 0.84 4.77 -11.55
CA ALA A 196 0.86 4.83 -13.01
C ALA A 196 0.48 6.23 -13.56
N PRO A 197 0.92 6.59 -14.77
CA PRO A 197 0.45 7.81 -15.44
C PRO A 197 -1.09 7.81 -15.57
N GLY A 198 -1.72 8.99 -15.49
CA GLY A 198 -3.17 9.13 -15.70
C GLY A 198 -4.08 8.73 -14.53
N VAL A 199 -3.55 8.22 -13.40
CA VAL A 199 -4.37 7.81 -12.24
C VAL A 199 -4.86 8.97 -11.34
N GLY A 200 -4.68 10.22 -11.77
CA GLY A 200 -5.16 11.39 -11.03
C GLY A 200 -4.29 11.86 -9.86
N LYS A 201 -3.00 11.51 -9.81
CA LYS A 201 -2.07 11.93 -8.73
C LYS A 201 -2.00 13.45 -8.57
N THR A 202 -1.78 14.16 -9.68
CA THR A 202 -1.73 15.63 -9.71
C THR A 202 -3.05 16.21 -9.21
N ARG A 203 -4.18 15.64 -9.65
CA ARG A 203 -5.51 16.07 -9.21
C ARG A 203 -5.68 15.91 -7.70
N LEU A 204 -5.34 14.74 -7.15
CA LEU A 204 -5.42 14.50 -5.70
C LEU A 204 -4.48 15.43 -4.92
N ALA A 205 -3.25 15.68 -5.41
CA ALA A 205 -2.33 16.61 -4.77
C ALA A 205 -2.92 18.03 -4.69
N MET A 206 -3.53 18.52 -5.77
CA MET A 206 -4.19 19.83 -5.80
C MET A 206 -5.42 19.89 -4.89
N GLU A 207 -6.25 18.84 -4.86
CA GLU A 207 -7.42 18.76 -3.97
C GLU A 207 -7.00 18.74 -2.48
N LEU A 208 -5.94 17.99 -2.13
CA LEU A 208 -5.39 17.97 -0.77
C LEU A 208 -4.78 19.31 -0.36
N ALA A 209 -4.17 20.01 -1.31
CA ALA A 209 -3.54 21.31 -1.10
C ALA A 209 -4.55 22.47 -0.95
N GLY A 210 -5.85 22.22 -1.16
CA GLY A 210 -6.93 23.17 -0.87
C GLY A 210 -7.87 23.50 -2.03
N GLY A 211 -7.55 23.06 -3.26
CA GLY A 211 -8.32 23.41 -4.46
C GLY A 211 -8.42 24.92 -4.72
N GLU A 212 -9.13 25.33 -5.78
CA GLU A 212 -9.27 26.76 -6.18
C GLU A 212 -9.96 27.65 -5.13
N GLU A 213 -10.53 27.07 -4.06
CA GLU A 213 -11.45 27.76 -3.16
C GLU A 213 -10.85 28.23 -1.81
N HIS A 214 -9.57 27.94 -1.50
CA HIS A 214 -9.03 28.22 -0.17
C HIS A 214 -7.69 28.98 -0.15
N LEU A 215 -7.67 30.04 0.67
CA LEU A 215 -6.45 30.74 1.09
C LEU A 215 -5.89 30.09 2.38
N PRO A 216 -4.55 30.04 2.55
CA PRO A 216 -3.54 30.48 1.59
C PRO A 216 -3.45 29.47 0.43
N GLY A 217 -3.28 29.99 -0.77
CA GLY A 217 -3.17 29.16 -1.96
C GLY A 217 -1.97 28.20 -1.86
N PHE A 218 -2.03 27.15 -2.66
CA PHE A 218 -0.93 26.22 -2.85
C PHE A 218 -0.10 26.63 -4.07
N GLU A 219 1.18 26.32 -4.06
CA GLU A 219 2.04 26.51 -5.23
C GLU A 219 2.31 25.17 -5.90
N VAL A 220 2.18 25.12 -7.23
CA VAL A 220 2.47 23.93 -8.02
C VAL A 220 3.72 24.16 -8.85
N VAL A 221 4.69 23.28 -8.71
CA VAL A 221 5.90 23.25 -9.53
C VAL A 221 5.93 21.95 -10.30
N THR A 222 5.89 22.03 -11.63
CA THR A 222 6.15 20.85 -12.48
C THR A 222 7.65 20.66 -12.61
N CYS A 223 8.17 19.57 -12.05
CA CYS A 223 9.58 19.21 -12.12
C CYS A 223 9.95 18.76 -13.54
N ARG A 224 10.97 19.39 -14.12
CA ARG A 224 11.52 19.07 -15.45
C ARG A 224 13.04 19.02 -15.38
N GLU A 225 13.66 18.32 -16.33
CA GLU A 225 15.12 18.33 -16.50
C GLU A 225 15.60 19.79 -16.64
N GLY A 226 16.47 20.24 -15.72
CA GLY A 226 16.97 21.61 -15.65
C GLY A 226 16.41 22.46 -14.49
N LEU A 227 15.47 21.95 -13.69
CA LEU A 227 15.11 22.59 -12.42
C LEU A 227 16.30 22.53 -11.44
N THR A 228 16.63 23.66 -10.81
CA THR A 228 17.75 23.79 -9.86
C THR A 228 17.27 24.25 -8.48
N TYR A 229 18.13 24.08 -7.47
CA TYR A 229 17.91 24.58 -6.12
C TYR A 229 17.61 26.08 -6.09
N ASP A 230 18.43 26.90 -6.76
CA ASP A 230 18.25 28.36 -6.81
C ASP A 230 16.88 28.74 -7.42
N ARG A 231 16.42 28.00 -8.44
CA ARG A 231 15.09 28.23 -9.03
C ARG A 231 13.95 27.92 -8.07
N LEU A 232 14.15 27.00 -7.13
CA LEU A 232 13.18 26.71 -6.07
C LEU A 232 13.24 27.73 -4.93
N VAL A 233 14.42 28.20 -4.55
CA VAL A 233 14.63 29.03 -3.36
C VAL A 233 14.66 30.53 -3.70
N ALA A 234 15.63 31.00 -4.47
CA ALA A 234 15.74 32.38 -4.92
C ALA A 234 16.76 32.48 -6.08
N TYR A 235 16.44 33.28 -7.10
CA TYR A 235 17.28 33.44 -8.28
C TYR A 235 17.26 34.89 -8.76
N TYR A 236 18.30 35.31 -9.48
CA TYR A 236 18.34 36.62 -10.10
C TYR A 236 17.75 36.59 -11.51
N THR A 237 16.92 37.57 -11.82
CA THR A 237 16.43 37.87 -13.17
C THR A 237 16.90 39.26 -13.57
N VAL A 238 17.12 39.50 -14.85
CA VAL A 238 17.42 40.86 -15.34
C VAL A 238 16.12 41.48 -15.82
N VAL A 239 15.71 42.57 -15.17
CA VAL A 239 14.57 43.40 -15.59
C VAL A 239 15.12 44.81 -15.81
N ASP A 240 14.89 45.36 -16.99
CA ASP A 240 15.39 46.69 -17.41
C ASP A 240 16.91 46.88 -17.22
N GLY A 241 17.69 45.82 -17.49
CA GLY A 241 19.16 45.86 -17.42
C GLY A 241 19.74 45.77 -16.01
N SER A 242 18.91 45.67 -14.96
CA SER A 242 19.36 45.53 -13.57
C SER A 242 19.06 44.14 -13.01
N PRO A 243 19.96 43.54 -12.22
CA PRO A 243 19.70 42.28 -11.55
C PRO A 243 18.66 42.49 -10.44
N ARG A 244 17.57 41.73 -10.51
CA ARG A 244 16.50 41.70 -9.53
C ARG A 244 16.45 40.31 -8.90
N LEU A 245 16.51 40.26 -7.57
CA LEU A 245 16.32 39.03 -6.83
C LEU A 245 14.83 38.65 -6.84
N GLU A 246 14.53 37.46 -7.31
CA GLU A 246 13.20 36.86 -7.25
C GLU A 246 13.21 35.66 -6.31
N LEU A 247 12.20 35.60 -5.44
CA LEU A 247 11.99 34.44 -4.57
C LEU A 247 11.42 33.30 -5.39
N GLY A 248 11.99 32.11 -5.25
CA GLY A 248 11.51 30.90 -5.89
C GLY A 248 10.25 30.34 -5.21
N PRO A 249 9.59 29.36 -5.86
CA PRO A 249 8.34 28.76 -5.38
C PRO A 249 8.37 28.23 -3.95
N LEU A 250 9.47 27.59 -3.55
CA LEU A 250 9.58 27.04 -2.21
C LEU A 250 9.57 28.16 -1.15
N THR A 251 10.35 29.21 -1.38
CA THR A 251 10.44 30.35 -0.44
C THR A 251 9.12 31.11 -0.35
N ARG A 252 8.45 31.34 -1.49
CA ARG A 252 7.13 31.98 -1.50
C ARG A 252 6.10 31.14 -0.74
N SER A 253 6.08 29.83 -0.98
CA SER A 253 5.18 28.91 -0.27
C SER A 253 5.40 28.91 1.24
N VAL A 254 6.66 28.94 1.70
CA VAL A 254 6.99 29.05 3.14
C VAL A 254 6.52 30.39 3.72
N ALA A 255 6.82 31.49 3.04
CA ALA A 255 6.41 32.82 3.51
C ALA A 255 4.88 32.96 3.61
N LEU A 256 4.16 32.47 2.61
CA LEU A 256 2.69 32.44 2.60
C LEU A 256 2.12 31.53 3.70
N ALA A 257 2.75 30.37 3.94
CA ALA A 257 2.34 29.47 5.02
C ALA A 257 2.53 30.11 6.39
N TRP A 258 3.65 30.80 6.64
CA TRP A 258 3.89 31.52 7.90
C TRP A 258 2.89 32.66 8.12
N LEU A 259 2.65 33.48 7.10
CA LEU A 259 1.67 34.56 7.16
C LEU A 259 0.27 33.99 7.47
N SER A 260 -0.10 32.90 6.83
CA SER A 260 -1.37 32.22 7.07
C SER A 260 -1.52 31.74 8.50
N ILE A 261 -0.51 31.04 9.04
CA ILE A 261 -0.51 30.56 10.42
C ILE A 261 -0.62 31.73 11.41
N ALA A 262 0.11 32.83 11.16
CA ALA A 262 0.06 34.03 11.99
C ALA A 262 -1.33 34.69 12.02
N LEU A 263 -2.09 34.57 10.92
CA LEU A 263 -3.46 35.07 10.80
C LEU A 263 -4.52 34.05 11.29
N GLY A 264 -4.10 32.92 11.87
CA GLY A 264 -5.00 31.86 12.34
C GLY A 264 -5.66 31.07 11.21
N LEU A 265 -5.10 31.15 10.00
CA LEU A 265 -5.56 30.42 8.81
C LEU A 265 -4.81 29.08 8.68
N ARG A 266 -5.15 28.29 7.65
CA ARG A 266 -4.62 26.94 7.44
C ARG A 266 -3.16 26.95 6.94
N PRO A 267 -2.36 25.91 7.21
CA PRO A 267 -1.01 25.81 6.65
C PRO A 267 -1.03 25.78 5.10
N GLY A 268 -0.06 26.44 4.48
CA GLY A 268 0.13 26.44 3.03
C GLY A 268 0.90 25.21 2.53
N TRP A 269 0.73 24.86 1.25
CA TRP A 269 1.29 23.65 0.65
C TRP A 269 2.08 23.95 -0.63
N LEU A 270 3.20 23.25 -0.82
CA LEU A 270 3.94 23.19 -2.07
C LEU A 270 3.74 21.81 -2.72
N VAL A 271 3.28 21.79 -3.96
CA VAL A 271 3.09 20.58 -4.76
C VAL A 271 4.19 20.49 -5.81
N LEU A 272 5.02 19.45 -5.72
CA LEU A 272 6.02 19.12 -6.74
C LEU A 272 5.46 18.01 -7.63
N ASP A 273 5.03 18.36 -8.84
CA ASP A 273 4.52 17.40 -9.82
C ASP A 273 5.66 16.84 -10.69
N GLU A 274 5.51 15.62 -11.20
CA GLU A 274 6.51 14.92 -12.02
C GLU A 274 7.91 14.83 -11.37
N VAL A 275 7.98 14.75 -10.04
CA VAL A 275 9.24 14.70 -9.27
C VAL A 275 10.18 13.56 -9.70
N ASN A 276 9.66 12.52 -10.34
CA ASN A 276 10.44 11.41 -10.90
C ASN A 276 11.29 11.80 -12.12
N ARG A 277 11.16 13.02 -12.64
CA ARG A 277 11.97 13.55 -13.77
C ARG A 277 13.22 14.31 -13.31
N VAL A 278 13.44 14.44 -12.01
CA VAL A 278 14.55 15.20 -11.43
C VAL A 278 15.23 14.41 -10.32
N ASN A 279 16.48 14.75 -10.03
CA ASN A 279 17.14 14.28 -8.82
C ASN A 279 16.68 15.16 -7.64
N ILE A 280 15.79 14.60 -6.81
CA ILE A 280 15.14 15.34 -5.72
C ILE A 280 16.14 15.86 -4.68
N ASP A 281 17.21 15.10 -4.42
CA ASP A 281 18.25 15.47 -3.45
C ASP A 281 19.02 16.69 -3.93
N VAL A 282 19.28 16.78 -5.24
CA VAL A 282 19.99 17.92 -5.85
C VAL A 282 19.13 19.18 -5.87
N ILE A 283 17.84 19.06 -6.16
CA ILE A 283 16.97 20.24 -6.26
C ILE A 283 16.50 20.75 -4.89
N LEU A 284 16.40 19.89 -3.88
CA LEU A 284 16.05 20.32 -2.52
C LEU A 284 17.28 20.69 -1.69
N GLY A 285 18.47 20.19 -2.04
CA GLY A 285 19.74 20.60 -1.43
C GLY A 285 19.68 20.60 0.10
N GLU A 286 20.05 21.72 0.71
CA GLU A 286 20.07 21.89 2.17
C GLU A 286 18.67 21.90 2.82
N VAL A 287 17.63 22.21 2.04
CA VAL A 287 16.24 22.19 2.53
C VAL A 287 15.79 20.76 2.82
N PHE A 288 16.38 19.76 2.16
CA PHE A 288 16.06 18.34 2.41
C PHE A 288 16.23 17.96 3.89
N THR A 289 17.30 18.44 4.53
CA THR A 289 17.58 18.23 5.94
C THR A 289 16.59 18.97 6.85
N ALA A 290 16.17 20.17 6.45
CA ALA A 290 15.17 20.97 7.17
C ALA A 290 13.73 20.43 7.02
N MET A 291 13.48 19.48 6.10
CA MET A 291 12.18 18.85 5.91
C MET A 291 11.88 17.70 6.89
N ASP A 292 12.87 17.25 7.66
CA ASP A 292 12.67 16.27 8.72
C ASP A 292 11.97 16.90 9.93
N ILE A 293 10.97 16.21 10.48
CA ILE A 293 10.21 16.63 11.66
C ILE A 293 11.13 16.90 12.86
N GLU A 294 12.18 16.09 13.05
CA GLU A 294 13.14 16.26 14.15
C GLU A 294 14.01 17.50 14.00
N HIS A 295 14.26 17.94 12.77
CA HIS A 295 15.03 19.15 12.46
C HIS A 295 14.17 20.42 12.44
N ARG A 296 12.87 20.32 12.10
CA ARG A 296 11.92 21.45 12.13
C ARG A 296 11.70 22.01 13.54
N MET A 297 11.68 21.16 14.56
CA MET A 297 11.46 21.58 15.97
C MET A 297 12.71 22.19 16.65
N LYS A 298 13.87 22.18 15.99
CA LYS A 298 15.08 22.86 16.49
C LYS A 298 15.22 24.31 16.01
N LEU A 299 14.39 24.71 15.03
CA LEU A 299 14.40 26.04 14.42
C LEU A 299 13.20 26.91 14.85
N SER A 300 12.33 26.40 15.73
CA SER A 300 11.17 27.09 16.32
C SER A 300 11.44 27.51 17.75
#